data_AF-A0A6G1FTS0-F1
#
_entry.id   AF-A0A6G1FTS0-F1
#
_cell.length_a   1.000
_cell.length_b   1.000
_cell.length_c   1.000
_cell.angle_alpha   90.00
_cell.angle_beta   90.00
_cell.angle_gamma   90.00
#
_symmetry.space_group_name_H-M   'P 1'
#
loop_
_entity.id
_entity.type
_entity.pdbx_description
1 polymer ?
#
loop_
_entity_poly.entity_id
_entity_poly.type
_entity_poly.pdbx_seq_one_letter_code
_entity_poly.pdbx_strand_id
1 'polypeptide(L)'
;MATPKPSDQSVEDWRRQETKSTSRVDNSAGVYFRGQKRKASPGHTSPPTRPSRLDSFMEDHNGRKILPKYLDPPLTCYYWHTRGRCSKSDKKCAYAHYNTGFYAPDPTGCYSDKYAAITKSLHKAGPKPSHPDVPYPAPELAEVPDCKCSFREYVHRAQEIENYNRGRDIELRAREAQVKEKEAQLQQREKLVNERERDLYSLCSMVKKELLGHRVSVSPMPTSTFNGDTDGQGS
;
A
#
# COMPACT_ATOMS: atom_id res chain seq x y z
N MET A 1 -21.67 14.48 -43.80
CA MET A 1 -20.40 14.94 -43.19
C MET A 1 -19.71 13.72 -42.61
N ALA A 2 -18.64 13.26 -43.25
CA ALA A 2 -17.92 12.03 -42.86
C ALA A 2 -16.89 12.37 -41.77
N THR A 3 -16.91 11.62 -40.67
CA THR A 3 -15.94 11.76 -39.58
C THR A 3 -14.61 11.11 -39.97
N PRO A 4 -13.45 11.76 -39.71
CA PRO A 4 -12.15 11.20 -40.04
C PRO A 4 -11.81 10.03 -39.11
N LYS A 5 -11.25 8.95 -39.70
CA LYS A 5 -10.75 7.79 -38.96
C LYS A 5 -9.45 8.16 -38.22
N PRO A 6 -9.26 7.72 -36.96
CA PRO A 6 -8.01 7.91 -36.25
C PRO A 6 -6.89 7.08 -36.90
N SER A 7 -5.73 7.69 -37.08
CA SER A 7 -4.51 7.09 -37.65
C SER A 7 -3.84 6.12 -36.68
N ASP A 8 -3.40 4.97 -37.19
CA ASP A 8 -2.80 3.82 -36.48
C ASP A 8 -1.51 4.09 -35.69
N GLN A 9 -1.02 5.34 -35.62
CA GLN A 9 0.27 5.67 -35.03
C GLN A 9 0.34 5.64 -33.49
N SER A 10 -0.79 5.56 -32.76
CA SER A 10 -0.80 5.74 -31.29
C SER A 10 -0.84 4.45 -30.46
N VAL A 11 -0.81 3.27 -31.10
CA VAL A 11 -0.94 1.98 -30.38
C VAL A 11 0.43 1.46 -29.87
N GLU A 12 1.53 1.88 -30.49
CA GLU A 12 2.89 1.40 -30.12
C GLU A 12 3.43 2.04 -28.82
N ASP A 13 3.05 3.29 -28.49
CA ASP A 13 3.61 3.99 -27.32
C ASP A 13 3.07 3.52 -25.97
N TRP A 14 1.90 2.86 -25.92
CA TRP A 14 1.35 2.30 -24.68
C TRP A 14 2.09 1.04 -24.20
N ARG A 15 2.76 0.31 -25.10
CA ARG A 15 3.37 -0.99 -24.77
C ARG A 15 4.71 -0.87 -24.01
N ARG A 16 5.28 0.34 -23.92
CA ARG A 16 6.63 0.55 -23.35
C ARG A 16 6.64 0.88 -21.85
N GLN A 17 5.49 1.05 -21.19
CA GLN A 17 5.44 1.43 -19.76
C GLN A 17 5.11 0.30 -18.76
N GLU A 18 4.72 -0.90 -19.19
CA GLU A 18 4.26 -1.96 -18.26
C GLU A 18 5.34 -2.95 -17.76
N THR A 19 6.61 -2.81 -18.12
CA THR A 19 7.64 -3.83 -17.79
C THR A 19 8.43 -3.58 -16.50
N LYS A 20 8.03 -2.63 -15.65
CA LYS A 20 8.64 -2.43 -14.33
C LYS A 20 7.58 -2.44 -13.24
N SER A 21 7.39 -3.59 -12.61
CA SER A 21 7.15 -3.79 -11.16
C SER A 21 6.25 -5.00 -10.88
N THR A 22 6.81 -6.20 -10.90
CA THR A 22 6.21 -7.37 -10.24
C THR A 22 7.17 -7.89 -9.17
N SER A 23 7.21 -7.20 -8.03
CA SER A 23 7.79 -7.76 -6.82
C SER A 23 6.89 -8.90 -6.33
N ARG A 24 7.41 -10.11 -6.46
CA ARG A 24 6.94 -11.39 -5.91
C ARG A 24 6.57 -11.21 -4.43
N VAL A 25 5.32 -11.48 -4.07
CA VAL A 25 4.90 -11.64 -2.67
C VAL A 25 4.60 -13.12 -2.47
N ASP A 26 5.48 -13.79 -1.72
CA ASP A 26 5.33 -15.18 -1.34
C ASP A 26 4.16 -15.33 -0.37
N ASN A 27 3.15 -16.09 -0.78
CA ASN A 27 1.95 -16.38 -0.03
C ASN A 27 2.13 -17.74 0.67
N SER A 28 2.84 -17.74 1.80
CA SER A 28 3.08 -18.95 2.58
C SER A 28 2.00 -19.17 3.65
N ALA A 29 1.26 -20.26 3.45
CA ALA A 29 0.73 -21.17 4.46
C ALA A 29 -0.32 -20.64 5.47
N GLY A 30 -1.56 -21.08 5.23
CA GLY A 30 -2.63 -21.05 6.21
C GLY A 30 -2.34 -21.95 7.41
N VAL A 31 -2.47 -21.36 8.60
CA VAL A 31 -2.48 -22.08 9.88
C VAL A 31 -3.94 -22.20 10.34
N TYR A 32 -4.43 -23.44 10.37
CA TYR A 32 -5.72 -23.80 10.93
C TYR A 32 -5.73 -23.54 12.45
N PHE A 33 -6.46 -22.51 12.89
CA PHE A 33 -6.75 -22.31 14.32
C PHE A 33 -7.94 -23.18 14.75
N ARG A 34 -7.63 -24.28 15.44
CA ARG A 34 -8.58 -25.14 16.15
C ARG A 34 -9.25 -24.33 17.29
N GLY A 35 -10.58 -24.27 17.25
CA GLY A 35 -11.39 -23.62 18.28
C GLY A 35 -11.27 -24.31 19.65
N GLN A 36 -10.86 -23.55 20.66
CA GLN A 36 -10.98 -23.93 22.06
C GLN A 36 -12.21 -23.24 22.67
N LYS A 37 -13.23 -24.03 23.02
CA LYS A 37 -14.37 -23.62 23.84
C LYS A 37 -13.87 -23.23 25.23
N ARG A 38 -13.79 -21.93 25.52
CA ARG A 38 -13.59 -21.44 26.90
C ARG A 38 -14.94 -21.34 27.61
N LYS A 39 -15.04 -22.04 28.74
CA LYS A 39 -16.19 -22.02 29.64
C LYS A 39 -16.32 -20.63 30.26
N ALA A 40 -17.56 -20.12 30.30
CA ALA A 40 -17.89 -18.86 30.94
C ALA A 40 -17.77 -18.98 32.46
N SER A 41 -16.97 -18.10 33.06
CA SER A 41 -16.98 -17.85 34.51
C SER A 41 -17.91 -16.67 34.81
N PRO A 42 -18.82 -16.77 35.78
CA PRO A 42 -19.65 -15.66 36.21
C PRO A 42 -19.01 -14.91 37.37
N GLY A 43 -18.99 -13.57 37.30
CA GLY A 43 -18.97 -12.72 38.49
C GLY A 43 -17.96 -11.56 38.50
N HIS A 44 -18.49 -10.40 38.87
CA HIS A 44 -17.85 -9.24 39.52
C HIS A 44 -17.33 -8.05 38.70
N THR A 45 -18.20 -7.03 38.64
CA THR A 45 -17.99 -5.62 39.04
C THR A 45 -16.78 -4.85 38.50
N SER A 46 -17.05 -3.96 37.52
CA SER A 46 -17.00 -2.49 37.65
C SER A 46 -17.23 -1.84 36.28
N PRO A 47 -17.91 -0.69 36.17
CA PRO A 47 -17.99 0.05 34.91
C PRO A 47 -16.57 0.49 34.50
N PRO A 48 -16.13 0.30 33.24
CA PRO A 48 -14.81 0.72 32.82
C PRO A 48 -14.74 2.25 32.95
N THR A 49 -13.96 2.71 33.93
CA THR A 49 -13.54 4.11 33.99
C THR A 49 -12.86 4.39 32.67
N ARG A 50 -13.50 5.23 31.85
CA ARG A 50 -12.99 5.67 30.55
C ARG A 50 -11.57 6.21 30.80
N PRO A 51 -10.49 5.55 30.32
CA PRO A 51 -9.15 6.09 30.54
C PRO A 51 -9.10 7.45 29.85
N SER A 52 -8.85 8.50 30.64
CA SER A 52 -8.66 9.87 30.12
C SER A 52 -7.65 9.81 28.98
N ARG A 53 -8.15 10.13 27.79
CA ARG A 53 -7.64 9.71 26.48
C ARG A 53 -6.37 10.45 26.02
N LEU A 54 -5.60 11.01 26.95
CA LEU A 54 -4.39 11.78 26.69
C LEU A 54 -3.15 11.30 27.46
N ASP A 55 -3.28 10.28 28.33
CA ASP A 55 -2.15 9.73 29.11
C ASP A 55 -1.63 8.39 28.58
N SER A 56 -2.03 7.98 27.36
CA SER A 56 -1.31 6.92 26.63
C SER A 56 0.01 7.49 26.09
N PHE A 57 0.91 7.85 27.01
CA PHE A 57 2.31 8.09 26.73
C PHE A 57 2.87 6.83 26.07
N MET A 58 3.59 6.99 24.95
CA MET A 58 4.24 5.87 24.30
C MET A 58 5.32 5.32 25.25
N GLU A 59 5.09 4.11 25.77
CA GLU A 59 6.08 3.38 26.54
C GLU A 59 7.11 2.79 25.57
N ASP A 60 8.39 2.85 25.90
CA ASP A 60 9.42 2.10 25.17
C ASP A 60 9.21 0.58 25.37
N HIS A 61 9.96 -0.24 24.63
CA HIS A 61 9.93 -1.71 24.80
C HIS A 61 10.34 -2.18 26.22
N ASN A 62 10.82 -1.27 27.06
CA ASN A 62 11.21 -1.48 28.45
C ASN A 62 10.20 -0.89 29.46
N GLY A 63 9.05 -0.38 29.00
CA GLY A 63 8.02 0.23 29.85
C GLY A 63 8.39 1.60 30.41
N ARG A 64 9.46 2.25 29.94
CA ARG A 64 9.83 3.61 30.35
C ARG A 64 9.00 4.60 29.56
N LYS A 65 8.46 5.60 30.27
CA LYS A 65 7.71 6.70 29.65
C LYS A 65 8.66 7.55 28.81
N ILE A 66 8.54 7.47 27.48
CA ILE A 66 9.28 8.35 26.58
C ILE A 66 8.64 9.74 26.67
N LEU A 67 9.42 10.74 27.06
CA LEU A 67 8.96 12.13 27.06
C LEU A 67 8.85 12.63 25.61
N PRO A 68 7.85 13.47 25.28
CA PRO A 68 7.68 14.03 23.93
C PRO A 68 8.92 14.73 23.34
N LYS A 69 9.81 15.24 24.19
CA LYS A 69 11.10 15.82 23.78
C LYS A 69 12.12 14.81 23.22
N TYR A 70 11.87 13.52 23.34
CA TYR A 70 12.70 12.44 22.79
C TYR A 70 12.04 11.72 21.62
N LEU A 71 10.91 12.24 21.11
CA LEU A 71 10.34 11.78 19.84
C LEU A 71 11.20 12.25 18.68
N ASP A 72 11.13 11.56 17.55
CA ASP A 72 11.77 11.96 16.29
C ASP A 72 10.67 12.28 15.26
N PRO A 73 10.32 13.57 15.06
CA PRO A 73 10.92 14.78 15.64
C PRO A 73 10.33 15.16 17.03
N PRO A 74 11.07 15.89 17.87
CA PRO A 74 10.61 16.22 19.22
C PRO A 74 9.54 17.33 19.22
N LEU A 75 8.66 17.35 20.22
CA LEU A 75 7.65 18.41 20.35
C LEU A 75 8.20 19.64 21.08
N THR A 76 8.09 20.81 20.45
CA THR A 76 8.43 22.13 20.99
C THR A 76 7.47 22.53 22.10
N CYS A 77 7.99 23.04 23.22
CA CYS A 77 7.20 23.51 24.35
C CYS A 77 6.38 24.75 23.99
N TYR A 78 5.05 24.68 24.18
CA TYR A 78 4.12 25.77 23.90
C TYR A 78 4.49 27.09 24.59
N TYR A 79 4.74 27.07 25.90
CA TYR A 79 5.07 28.28 26.67
C TYR A 79 6.42 28.90 26.29
N TRP A 80 7.42 28.06 26.03
CA TRP A 80 8.72 28.54 25.58
C TRP A 80 8.61 29.20 24.20
N HIS A 81 7.88 28.58 23.27
CA HIS A 81 7.70 29.12 21.93
C HIS A 81 6.89 30.42 21.91
N THR A 82 5.76 30.47 22.63
CA THR A 82 4.84 31.61 22.58
C THR A 82 5.30 32.80 23.43
N ARG A 83 5.95 32.55 24.58
CA ARG A 83 6.33 33.60 25.55
C ARG A 83 7.84 33.82 25.63
N GLY A 84 8.64 33.03 24.92
CA GLY A 84 10.10 33.00 25.06
C GLY A 84 10.58 32.42 26.40
N ARG A 85 9.68 31.99 27.30
CA ARG A 85 10.04 31.53 28.65
C ARG A 85 9.08 30.45 29.15
N CYS A 86 9.65 29.32 29.60
CA CYS A 86 8.93 28.28 30.33
C CYS A 86 9.21 28.39 31.84
N SER A 87 8.24 28.03 32.68
CA SER A 87 8.42 27.95 34.13
C SER A 87 9.31 26.76 34.55
N LYS A 88 9.41 25.73 33.69
CA LYS A 88 10.29 24.57 33.89
C LYS A 88 11.64 24.84 33.24
N SER A 89 12.72 24.32 33.82
CA SER A 89 14.03 24.27 33.14
C SER A 89 14.00 23.25 32.00
N ASP A 90 14.86 23.44 30.98
CA ASP A 90 14.92 22.57 29.80
C ASP A 90 15.06 21.07 30.16
N LYS A 91 15.89 20.76 31.16
CA LYS A 91 16.05 19.38 31.68
C LYS A 91 14.76 18.81 32.27
N LYS A 92 13.94 19.62 32.93
CA LYS A 92 12.70 19.21 33.63
C LYS A 92 11.44 19.33 32.75
N CYS A 93 11.50 20.05 31.63
CA CYS A 93 10.37 20.12 30.70
C CYS A 93 10.21 18.78 29.97
N ALA A 94 8.96 18.41 29.69
CA ALA A 94 8.62 17.22 28.90
C ALA A 94 8.76 17.48 27.38
N TYR A 95 8.87 18.74 27.00
CA TYR A 95 8.92 19.26 25.63
C TYR A 95 10.25 20.00 25.41
N ALA A 96 10.67 20.13 24.15
CA ALA A 96 11.91 20.80 23.77
C ALA A 96 11.81 22.34 23.89
N HIS A 97 12.86 22.99 24.39
CA HIS A 97 13.00 24.46 24.38
C HIS A 97 13.82 24.97 23.18
N TYR A 98 13.54 24.42 22.00
CA TYR A 98 14.04 24.89 20.71
C TYR A 98 12.97 24.60 19.66
N ASN A 99 12.97 25.34 18.54
CA ASN A 99 11.96 25.19 17.50
C ASN A 99 12.24 23.94 16.65
N THR A 100 11.34 22.97 16.70
CA THR A 100 11.40 21.71 15.93
C THR A 100 10.44 21.69 14.74
N GLY A 101 9.57 22.70 14.61
CA GLY A 101 8.45 22.72 13.67
C GLY A 101 7.19 21.97 14.15
N PHE A 102 7.27 21.24 15.27
CA PHE A 102 6.13 20.50 15.84
C PHE A 102 5.82 21.02 17.24
N TYR A 103 4.65 21.66 17.42
CA TYR A 103 4.31 22.34 18.67
C TYR A 103 3.43 21.49 19.56
N ALA A 104 3.71 21.50 20.86
CA ALA A 104 2.82 20.95 21.87
C ALA A 104 1.48 21.70 21.88
N PRO A 105 0.35 21.02 22.15
CA PRO A 105 -0.96 21.66 22.23
C PRO A 105 -1.01 22.71 23.34
N ASP A 106 -1.82 23.76 23.16
CA ASP A 106 -2.06 24.77 24.19
C ASP A 106 -2.72 24.11 25.42
N PRO A 107 -2.09 24.17 26.62
CA PRO A 107 -2.64 23.59 27.84
C PRO A 107 -3.94 24.26 28.31
N THR A 108 -4.26 25.45 27.82
CA THR A 108 -5.50 26.18 28.14
C THR A 108 -6.74 25.58 27.48
N GLY A 109 -6.57 24.57 26.59
CA GLY A 109 -7.64 23.65 26.22
C GLY A 109 -8.82 24.27 25.45
N CYS A 110 -8.67 25.46 24.86
CA CYS A 110 -9.69 26.04 23.97
C CYS A 110 -9.61 25.52 22.52
N TYR A 111 -8.62 24.69 22.19
CA TYR A 111 -8.51 24.04 20.89
C TYR A 111 -9.52 22.88 20.79
N SER A 112 -10.76 23.25 20.48
CA SER A 112 -11.88 22.36 20.15
C SER A 112 -11.44 21.20 19.25
N ASP A 113 -12.13 20.06 19.40
CA ASP A 113 -11.92 18.72 18.82
C ASP A 113 -11.53 18.62 17.32
N LYS A 114 -11.52 19.74 16.57
CA LYS A 114 -11.18 19.82 15.14
C LYS A 114 -9.70 19.51 14.84
N TYR A 115 -8.74 19.86 15.71
CA TYR A 115 -7.31 19.60 15.44
C TYR A 115 -6.85 18.19 15.82
N ALA A 116 -7.56 17.51 16.73
CA ALA A 116 -7.33 16.09 17.03
C ALA A 116 -7.69 15.17 15.86
N ALA A 117 -8.53 15.64 14.93
CA ALA A 117 -8.83 14.97 13.68
C ALA A 117 -7.73 15.18 12.62
N ILE A 118 -7.17 16.40 12.51
CA ILE A 118 -6.15 16.74 11.52
C ILE A 118 -4.81 16.05 11.80
N THR A 119 -4.37 16.00 13.06
CA THR A 119 -3.11 15.35 13.45
C THR A 119 -3.14 13.83 13.24
N LYS A 120 -4.31 13.19 13.25
CA LYS A 120 -4.42 11.76 12.90
C LYS A 120 -4.27 11.49 11.40
N SER A 121 -4.58 12.46 10.55
CA SER A 121 -4.47 12.32 9.09
C SER A 121 -3.08 12.69 8.55
N LEU A 122 -2.30 13.53 9.24
CA LEU A 122 -1.04 14.06 8.72
C LEU A 122 0.16 13.09 8.85
N HIS A 123 0.12 12.11 9.76
CA HIS A 123 1.24 11.17 9.95
C HIS A 123 1.37 10.09 8.86
N LYS A 124 0.54 10.11 7.81
CA LYS A 124 0.54 9.05 6.79
C LYS A 124 1.08 9.43 5.41
N ALA A 125 1.41 10.71 5.13
CA ALA A 125 1.80 11.09 3.76
C ALA A 125 2.69 12.35 3.63
N GLY A 126 3.68 12.56 4.49
CA GLY A 126 4.64 13.67 4.35
C GLY A 126 6.02 13.20 3.87
N PRO A 127 6.57 13.70 2.74
CA PRO A 127 7.97 13.52 2.42
C PRO A 127 8.84 14.26 3.46
N LYS A 128 9.89 13.59 3.95
CA LYS A 128 10.88 14.20 4.86
C LYS A 128 11.49 15.45 4.20
N PRO A 129 11.47 16.64 4.83
CA PRO A 129 12.25 17.78 4.36
C PRO A 129 13.74 17.44 4.50
N SER A 130 14.47 17.49 3.40
CA SER A 130 15.86 17.04 3.28
C SER A 130 16.90 18.15 3.48
N HIS A 131 16.61 19.23 4.21
CA HIS A 131 17.60 20.29 4.42
C HIS A 131 17.57 20.91 5.82
N PRO A 132 18.63 20.74 6.63
CA PRO A 132 18.70 21.26 8.00
C PRO A 132 19.13 22.74 8.15
N ASP A 133 19.56 23.43 7.09
CA ASP A 133 20.30 24.71 7.24
C ASP A 133 19.68 25.95 6.57
N VAL A 134 18.35 26.02 6.40
CA VAL A 134 17.72 27.30 5.99
C VAL A 134 17.19 27.99 7.25
N PRO A 135 17.76 29.14 7.67
CA PRO A 135 17.18 29.96 8.71
C PRO A 135 15.78 30.37 8.26
N TYR A 136 14.76 29.80 8.89
CA TYR A 136 13.39 30.25 8.66
C TYR A 136 13.32 31.71 9.08
N PRO A 137 12.98 32.65 8.18
CA PRO A 137 12.67 34.00 8.61
C PRO A 137 11.55 33.88 9.65
N ALA A 138 11.76 34.51 10.82
CA ALA A 138 10.73 34.56 11.85
C ALA A 138 9.43 34.97 11.16
N PRO A 139 8.36 34.17 11.24
CA PRO A 139 7.10 34.54 10.64
C PRO A 139 6.69 35.84 11.31
N GLU A 140 6.89 36.94 10.59
CA GLU A 140 6.21 38.19 10.82
C GLU A 140 4.76 37.80 11.05
N LEU A 141 4.22 38.20 12.20
CA LEU A 141 2.88 37.85 12.68
C LEU A 141 1.86 38.34 11.65
N ALA A 142 1.72 37.58 10.56
CA ALA A 142 0.73 37.82 9.53
C ALA A 142 -0.60 37.69 10.26
N GLU A 143 -1.22 38.84 10.45
CA GLU A 143 -2.51 38.99 11.09
C GLU A 143 -3.41 37.89 10.55
N VAL A 144 -3.83 36.98 11.45
CA VAL A 144 -4.78 35.92 11.09
C VAL A 144 -5.96 36.65 10.48
N PRO A 145 -6.27 36.48 9.17
CA PRO A 145 -7.29 37.27 8.52
C PRO A 145 -8.57 37.11 9.32
N ASP A 146 -9.05 38.23 9.86
CA ASP A 146 -10.22 38.30 10.71
C ASP A 146 -11.39 37.68 9.92
N CYS A 147 -11.66 36.40 10.17
CA CYS A 147 -12.40 35.53 9.26
C CYS A 147 -13.89 35.83 9.37
N LYS A 148 -14.31 36.91 8.73
CA LYS A 148 -15.72 37.32 8.56
C LYS A 148 -16.41 36.51 7.45
N CYS A 149 -16.09 35.22 7.32
CA CYS A 149 -16.91 34.32 6.51
C CYS A 149 -18.27 34.22 7.20
N SER A 150 -19.31 34.73 6.55
CA SER A 150 -20.67 34.62 7.06
C SER A 150 -21.06 33.15 7.17
N PHE A 151 -21.93 32.80 8.13
CA PHE A 151 -22.47 31.45 8.26
C PHE A 151 -23.06 30.92 6.95
N ARG A 152 -23.62 31.82 6.12
CA ARG A 152 -24.17 31.49 4.80
C ARG A 152 -23.10 31.01 3.82
N GLU A 153 -21.95 31.68 3.77
CA GLU A 153 -20.82 31.27 2.93
C GLU A 153 -20.23 29.93 3.39
N TYR A 154 -20.22 29.69 4.70
CA TYR A 154 -19.81 28.40 5.25
C TYR A 154 -20.71 27.25 4.76
N VAL A 155 -22.03 27.44 4.82
CA VAL A 155 -23.00 26.43 4.35
C VAL A 155 -22.83 26.18 2.84
N HIS A 156 -22.66 27.24 2.04
CA HIS A 156 -22.45 27.10 0.60
C HIS A 156 -21.19 26.29 0.29
N ARG A 157 -20.07 26.63 0.95
CA ARG A 157 -18.80 25.90 0.79
C ARG A 157 -18.91 24.45 1.23
N ALA A 158 -19.63 24.17 2.31
CA ALA A 158 -19.88 22.80 2.75
C ALA A 158 -20.64 22.00 1.67
N GLN A 159 -21.67 22.60 1.06
CA GLN A 159 -22.44 21.98 -0.02
C GLN A 159 -21.60 21.75 -1.30
N GLU A 160 -20.72 22.68 -1.66
CA GLU A 160 -19.77 22.51 -2.77
C GLU A 160 -18.82 21.33 -2.52
N ILE A 161 -18.30 21.19 -1.31
CA ILE A 161 -17.43 20.07 -0.92
C ILE A 161 -18.19 18.75 -1.03
N GLU A 162 -19.44 18.69 -0.57
CA GLU A 162 -20.28 17.50 -0.70
C GLU A 162 -20.56 17.14 -2.17
N ASN A 163 -20.86 18.12 -3.01
CA ASN A 163 -21.08 17.91 -4.44
C ASN A 163 -19.80 17.43 -5.14
N TYR A 164 -18.66 18.01 -4.81
CA TYR A 164 -17.36 17.58 -5.33
C TYR A 164 -17.04 16.14 -4.93
N ASN A 165 -17.21 15.80 -3.66
CA ASN A 165 -16.99 14.44 -3.16
C ASN A 165 -17.93 13.43 -3.85
N ARG A 166 -19.20 13.79 -4.03
CA ARG A 166 -20.17 12.96 -4.77
C ARG A 166 -19.75 12.74 -6.22
N GLY A 167 -19.29 13.78 -6.91
CA GLY A 167 -18.77 13.67 -8.28
C GLY A 167 -17.57 12.72 -8.37
N ARG A 168 -16.62 12.87 -7.45
CA ARG A 168 -15.44 12.00 -7.34
C ARG A 168 -15.82 10.54 -7.09
N ASP A 169 -16.80 10.28 -6.22
CA ASP A 169 -17.25 8.92 -5.91
C ASP A 169 -17.94 8.26 -7.12
N ILE A 170 -18.69 9.03 -7.92
CA ILE A 170 -19.27 8.54 -9.18
C ILE A 170 -18.17 8.18 -10.16
N GLU A 171 -17.16 9.03 -10.33
CA GLU A 171 -16.02 8.77 -11.20
C GLU A 171 -15.24 7.51 -10.76
N LEU A 172 -15.02 7.34 -9.45
CA LEU A 172 -14.33 6.18 -8.90
C LEU A 172 -15.10 4.88 -9.20
N ARG A 173 -16.41 4.86 -8.98
CA ARG A 173 -17.25 3.69 -9.32
C ARG A 173 -17.24 3.39 -10.82
N ALA A 174 -17.20 4.42 -11.67
CA ALA A 174 -17.11 4.22 -13.12
C ALA A 174 -15.77 3.58 -13.51
N ARG A 175 -14.65 3.99 -12.89
CA ARG A 175 -13.35 3.36 -13.09
C ARG A 175 -13.31 1.92 -12.58
N GLU A 176 -13.87 1.66 -11.41
CA GLU A 176 -13.99 0.30 -10.86
C GLU A 176 -14.80 -0.62 -11.79
N ALA A 177 -15.89 -0.11 -12.38
CA ALA A 177 -16.68 -0.86 -13.36
C ALA A 177 -15.88 -1.19 -14.63
N GLN A 178 -15.09 -0.24 -15.14
CA GLN A 178 -14.22 -0.47 -16.30
C GLN A 178 -13.12 -1.50 -16.00
N VAL A 179 -12.52 -1.46 -14.82
CA VAL A 179 -11.52 -2.46 -14.40
C VAL A 179 -12.16 -3.84 -14.34
N LYS A 180 -13.35 -3.96 -13.74
CA LYS A 180 -14.09 -5.22 -13.65
C LYS A 180 -14.46 -5.79 -15.02
N GLU A 181 -14.84 -4.94 -15.97
CA GLU A 181 -15.11 -5.36 -17.35
C GLU A 181 -13.84 -5.89 -18.03
N LYS A 182 -12.72 -5.18 -17.92
CA LYS A 182 -11.43 -5.62 -18.47
C LYS A 182 -10.96 -6.93 -17.83
N GLU A 183 -11.14 -7.10 -16.53
CA GLU A 183 -10.83 -8.33 -15.82
C GLU A 183 -11.66 -9.51 -16.35
N ALA A 184 -12.97 -9.31 -16.57
CA ALA A 184 -13.82 -10.33 -17.18
C ALA A 184 -13.39 -10.68 -18.61
N GLN A 185 -12.97 -9.69 -19.42
CA GLN A 185 -12.42 -9.94 -20.75
C GLN A 185 -11.12 -10.76 -20.70
N LEU A 186 -10.23 -10.48 -19.74
CA LEU A 186 -9.01 -11.25 -19.55
C LEU A 186 -9.30 -12.69 -19.14
N GLN A 187 -10.23 -12.92 -18.23
CA GLN A 187 -10.67 -14.26 -17.83
C GLN A 187 -11.23 -15.05 -19.03
N GLN A 188 -11.99 -14.41 -19.91
CA GLN A 188 -12.47 -15.05 -21.14
C GLN A 188 -11.32 -15.45 -22.08
N ARG A 189 -10.33 -14.56 -22.25
CA ARG A 189 -9.14 -14.84 -23.07
C ARG A 189 -8.30 -15.98 -22.48
N GLU A 190 -8.13 -15.99 -21.16
CA GLU A 190 -7.42 -17.06 -20.45
C GLU A 190 -8.12 -18.41 -20.66
N LYS A 191 -9.46 -18.45 -20.53
CA LYS A 191 -10.24 -19.66 -20.81
C LYS A 191 -10.01 -20.18 -22.24
N LEU A 192 -10.00 -19.28 -23.23
CA LEU A 192 -9.75 -19.65 -24.63
C LEU A 192 -8.33 -20.18 -24.84
N VAL A 193 -7.33 -19.57 -24.20
CA VAL A 193 -5.94 -20.05 -24.25
C VAL A 193 -5.87 -21.45 -23.63
N ASN A 194 -6.47 -21.67 -22.46
CA ASN A 194 -6.51 -22.97 -21.80
C ASN A 194 -7.24 -24.05 -22.63
N GLU A 195 -8.28 -23.68 -23.37
CA GLU A 195 -8.94 -24.57 -24.35
C GLU A 195 -7.97 -24.98 -25.47
N ARG A 196 -7.30 -24.00 -26.09
CA ARG A 196 -6.31 -24.27 -27.15
C ARG A 196 -5.13 -25.11 -26.67
N GLU A 197 -4.65 -24.87 -25.45
CA GLU A 197 -3.58 -25.69 -24.86
C GLU A 197 -4.03 -27.14 -24.68
N ARG A 198 -5.25 -27.37 -24.18
CA ARG A 198 -5.82 -28.73 -24.08
C ARG A 198 -5.91 -29.41 -25.43
N ASP A 199 -6.33 -28.69 -26.47
CA ASP A 199 -6.41 -29.22 -27.82
C ASP A 199 -5.02 -29.59 -28.36
N LEU A 200 -4.01 -28.74 -28.15
CA LEU A 200 -2.63 -29.01 -28.52
C LEU A 200 -2.06 -30.25 -27.80
N TYR A 201 -2.33 -30.39 -26.49
CA TYR A 201 -1.94 -31.59 -25.74
C TYR A 201 -2.64 -32.85 -26.28
N SER A 202 -3.92 -32.75 -26.63
CA SER A 202 -4.68 -33.86 -27.23
C SER A 202 -4.09 -34.28 -28.59
N LEU A 203 -3.82 -33.31 -29.48
CA LEU A 203 -3.19 -33.54 -30.77
C LEU A 203 -1.80 -34.19 -30.63
N CYS A 204 -0.96 -33.66 -29.74
CA CYS A 204 0.36 -34.22 -29.46
C CYS A 204 0.27 -35.66 -28.94
N SER A 205 -0.71 -35.95 -28.10
CA SER A 205 -0.99 -37.31 -27.60
C SER A 205 -1.38 -38.28 -28.72
N MET A 206 -2.23 -37.84 -29.67
CA MET A 206 -2.61 -38.66 -30.83
C MET A 206 -1.42 -38.94 -31.74
N VAL A 207 -0.64 -37.91 -32.10
CA VAL A 207 0.57 -38.08 -32.93
C VAL A 207 1.58 -39.01 -32.27
N LYS A 208 1.79 -38.89 -30.95
CA LYS A 208 2.67 -39.80 -30.20
C LYS A 208 2.20 -41.26 -30.27
N LYS A 209 0.89 -41.51 -30.18
CA LYS A 209 0.32 -42.86 -30.31
C LYS A 209 0.50 -43.41 -31.72
N GLU A 210 0.30 -42.59 -32.75
CA GLU A 210 0.54 -42.99 -34.14
C GLU A 210 2.00 -43.34 -34.41
N LEU A 211 2.95 -42.54 -33.90
CA LEU A 211 4.39 -42.80 -34.03
C LEU A 211 4.82 -44.07 -33.30
N LEU A 212 4.27 -44.34 -32.11
CA LEU A 212 4.57 -45.56 -31.36
C LEU A 212 3.87 -46.80 -31.95
N GLY A 213 2.67 -46.64 -32.53
CA GLY A 213 1.93 -47.71 -33.21
C GLY A 213 2.51 -48.07 -34.58
N HIS A 214 3.10 -47.08 -35.29
CA HIS A 214 3.88 -47.27 -36.52
C HIS A 214 5.31 -47.72 -36.27
N ARG A 215 5.65 -48.18 -35.06
CA ARG A 215 6.77 -49.11 -34.87
C ARG A 215 6.34 -50.47 -35.44
N VAL A 216 6.17 -50.45 -36.75
CA VAL A 216 6.06 -51.57 -37.67
C VAL A 216 7.13 -52.57 -37.25
N SER A 217 6.67 -53.81 -37.15
CA SER A 217 7.45 -55.04 -37.29
C SER A 217 8.52 -54.88 -38.37
N VAL A 218 9.65 -54.27 -38.03
CA VAL A 218 10.89 -54.49 -38.75
C VAL A 218 11.25 -55.92 -38.36
N SER A 219 10.82 -56.87 -39.19
CA SER A 219 11.34 -58.23 -39.10
C SER A 219 12.86 -58.10 -39.03
N PRO A 220 13.52 -58.70 -38.02
CA PRO A 220 14.95 -58.60 -37.89
C PRO A 220 15.57 -59.02 -39.21
N MET A 221 16.27 -58.10 -39.88
CA MET A 221 17.09 -58.44 -41.03
C MET A 221 18.03 -59.56 -40.57
N PRO A 222 18.16 -60.66 -41.32
CA PRO A 222 19.06 -61.74 -40.95
C PRO A 222 20.45 -61.13 -40.81
N THR A 223 20.96 -61.16 -39.59
CA THR A 223 22.35 -60.78 -39.31
C THR A 223 23.22 -61.76 -40.09
N SER A 224 23.72 -61.30 -41.23
CA SER A 224 24.83 -61.95 -41.91
C SER A 224 26.01 -61.90 -40.94
N THR A 225 26.30 -63.05 -40.34
CA THR A 225 27.49 -63.30 -39.53
C THR A 225 28.70 -63.11 -40.44
N PHE A 226 29.24 -61.90 -40.47
CA PHE A 226 30.52 -61.63 -41.10
C PHE A 226 31.60 -62.11 -40.11
N ASN A 227 32.04 -63.35 -40.30
CA ASN A 227 33.24 -63.89 -39.66
C ASN A 227 34.44 -63.12 -40.24
N GLY A 228 34.80 -62.02 -39.59
CA GLY A 228 36.06 -61.33 -39.83
C GLY A 228 37.18 -62.11 -39.16
N ASP A 229 37.74 -63.08 -39.88
CA ASP A 229 39.07 -63.62 -39.61
C ASP A 229 40.06 -62.45 -39.60
N THR A 230 40.60 -62.15 -38.42
CA THR A 230 41.72 -61.23 -38.24
C THR A 230 42.97 -62.05 -38.02
N ASP A 231 43.49 -62.59 -39.12
CA ASP A 231 44.90 -62.95 -39.22
C ASP A 231 45.71 -61.66 -39.30
N GLY A 232 46.53 -61.39 -38.28
CA GLY A 232 47.33 -60.17 -38.18
C GLY A 232 48.56 -60.39 -37.32
N GLN A 233 49.54 -61.07 -37.90
CA GLN A 233 50.91 -61.24 -37.40
C GLN A 233 51.65 -59.92 -37.19
N GLY A 234 52.57 -59.91 -36.23
CA GLY A 234 53.71 -58.99 -36.12
C GLY A 234 53.59 -58.03 -34.92
N SER A 235 54.57 -57.87 -34.04
CA SER A 235 55.92 -58.42 -33.89
C SER A 235 56.33 -58.26 -32.42
#